data_AF-A0A3N5SY72-F1
#
_entry.id   AF-A0A3N5SY72-F1
#
_cell.length_a   1.000
_cell.length_b   1.000
_cell.length_c   1.000
_cell.angle_alpha   90.00
_cell.angle_beta   90.00
_cell.angle_gamma   90.00
#
_symmetry.space_group_name_H-M   'P 1'
#
loop_
_entity.id
_entity.type
_entity.pdbx_description
1 polymer ?
#
loop_
_entity_poly.entity_id
_entity_poly.type
_entity_poly.pdbx_seq_one_letter_code
_entity_poly.pdbx_strand_id
1 'polypeptide(L)'
;MKKEVEDLMMKQWQIYAPNMNRDNVIEAFITTPYDTNARHPDMLEGGWVEGAMIASQNDRFRPIPELSGYRLPFLKNMYVCSSNMHSGGGIARGSSYNCFKVIAEDFHLEKIWEKKGRPY
;
A
#
# COMPACT_ATOMS: atom_id res chain seq x y z
N MET A 1 -14.58 -17.28 -15.05
CA MET A 1 -14.16 -16.37 -13.95
C MET A 1 -14.43 -14.89 -14.22
N LYS A 2 -13.65 -14.15 -15.06
CA LYS A 2 -13.84 -12.67 -15.20
C LYS A 2 -15.26 -12.28 -15.62
N LYS A 3 -15.83 -12.97 -16.62
CA LYS A 3 -17.21 -12.69 -17.09
C LYS A 3 -18.28 -12.98 -16.03
N GLU A 4 -18.11 -14.05 -15.26
CA GLU A 4 -19.02 -14.39 -14.16
C GLU A 4 -18.98 -13.33 -13.04
N VAL A 5 -17.77 -12.84 -12.71
CA VAL A 5 -17.60 -11.72 -11.75
C VAL A 5 -18.26 -10.46 -12.28
N GLU A 6 -18.09 -10.15 -13.56
CA GLU A 6 -18.75 -9.01 -14.20
C GLU A 6 -20.29 -9.09 -14.09
N ASP A 7 -20.89 -10.25 -14.39
CA ASP A 7 -22.33 -10.45 -14.28
C ASP A 7 -22.83 -10.32 -12.82
N LEU A 8 -22.06 -10.80 -11.85
CA LEU A 8 -22.36 -10.62 -10.42
C LEU A 8 -22.28 -9.15 -10.00
N MET A 9 -21.24 -8.43 -10.42
CA MET A 9 -21.07 -7.00 -10.12
C MET A 9 -22.21 -6.16 -10.69
N MET A 10 -22.66 -6.45 -11.91
CA MET A 10 -23.81 -5.76 -12.52
C MET A 10 -25.10 -5.96 -11.72
N LYS A 11 -25.39 -7.20 -11.30
CA LYS A 11 -26.54 -7.48 -10.43
C LYS A 11 -26.45 -6.72 -9.10
N GLN A 12 -25.27 -6.63 -8.51
CA GLN A 12 -25.04 -5.91 -7.25
C GLN A 12 -25.20 -4.39 -7.41
N TRP A 13 -24.67 -3.81 -8.49
CA TRP A 13 -24.77 -2.37 -8.75
C TRP A 13 -26.22 -1.94 -8.94
N GLN A 14 -27.06 -2.73 -9.61
CA GLN A 14 -28.46 -2.40 -9.83
C GLN A 14 -29.28 -2.24 -8.55
N ILE A 15 -28.82 -2.80 -7.42
CA ILE A 15 -29.45 -2.59 -6.11
C ILE A 15 -29.33 -1.12 -5.66
N TYR A 16 -28.19 -0.48 -5.94
CA TYR A 16 -27.89 0.89 -5.50
C TYR A 16 -27.97 1.93 -6.63
N ALA A 17 -27.80 1.50 -7.87
CA ALA A 17 -27.85 2.31 -9.09
C ALA A 17 -28.71 1.58 -10.14
N PRO A 18 -30.06 1.61 -10.02
CA PRO A 18 -30.96 0.81 -10.85
C PRO A 18 -30.86 1.10 -12.36
N ASN A 19 -30.37 2.28 -12.71
CA ASN A 19 -30.14 2.70 -14.09
C ASN A 19 -28.85 2.13 -14.70
N MET A 20 -27.94 1.50 -13.93
CA MET A 20 -26.75 0.85 -14.47
C MET A 20 -27.11 -0.52 -15.07
N ASN A 21 -27.18 -0.63 -16.39
CA ASN A 21 -27.62 -1.84 -17.08
C ASN A 21 -26.72 -2.16 -18.29
N ARG A 22 -26.99 -3.27 -18.97
CA ARG A 22 -26.18 -3.68 -20.13
C ARG A 22 -26.33 -2.75 -21.34
N ASP A 23 -27.37 -1.93 -21.37
CA ASP A 23 -27.62 -0.99 -22.47
C ASP A 23 -26.75 0.27 -22.36
N ASN A 24 -26.19 0.58 -21.18
CA ASN A 24 -25.35 1.76 -20.96
C ASN A 24 -23.94 1.47 -20.40
N VAL A 25 -23.59 0.21 -20.16
CA VAL A 25 -22.22 -0.20 -19.82
C VAL A 25 -21.45 -0.55 -21.09
N ILE A 26 -20.40 0.22 -21.37
CA ILE A 26 -19.57 0.07 -22.57
C ILE A 26 -18.65 -1.16 -22.46
N GLU A 27 -17.95 -1.31 -21.33
CA GLU A 27 -16.98 -2.38 -21.11
C GLU A 27 -16.76 -2.62 -19.61
N ALA A 28 -16.24 -3.80 -19.26
CA ALA A 28 -15.71 -4.11 -17.93
C ALA A 28 -14.25 -4.53 -18.01
N PHE A 29 -13.39 -3.82 -17.27
CA PHE A 29 -11.98 -4.17 -17.11
C PHE A 29 -11.71 -4.68 -15.69
N ILE A 30 -11.36 -5.96 -15.57
CA ILE A 30 -11.12 -6.61 -14.28
C ILE A 30 -9.65 -7.00 -14.16
N THR A 31 -8.98 -6.41 -13.17
CA THR A 31 -7.63 -6.80 -12.72
C THR A 31 -7.75 -7.88 -11.65
N THR A 32 -7.19 -9.05 -11.91
CA THR A 32 -7.14 -10.17 -10.96
C THR A 32 -5.86 -10.14 -10.12
N PRO A 33 -5.81 -10.88 -9.01
CA PRO A 33 -4.55 -11.07 -8.27
C PRO A 33 -3.38 -11.55 -9.13
N TYR A 34 -3.65 -12.43 -10.11
CA TYR A 34 -2.66 -12.87 -11.09
C TYR A 34 -2.17 -11.71 -11.97
N ASP A 35 -3.09 -10.90 -12.50
CA ASP A 35 -2.74 -9.73 -13.32
C ASP A 35 -1.91 -8.71 -12.52
N THR A 36 -2.23 -8.50 -11.24
CA THR A 36 -1.47 -7.61 -10.34
C THR A 36 -0.06 -8.13 -10.13
N ASN A 37 0.10 -9.40 -9.72
CA ASN A 37 1.41 -10.00 -9.48
C ASN A 37 2.27 -10.04 -10.76
N ALA A 38 1.64 -10.27 -11.93
CA ALA A 38 2.33 -10.24 -13.22
C ALA A 38 2.87 -8.85 -13.59
N ARG A 39 2.24 -7.77 -13.14
CA ARG A 39 2.70 -6.37 -13.36
C ARG A 39 3.63 -5.88 -12.26
N HIS A 40 3.43 -6.37 -11.04
CA HIS A 40 4.12 -5.97 -9.82
C HIS A 40 4.58 -7.22 -9.07
N PRO A 41 5.79 -7.72 -9.37
CA PRO A 41 6.31 -8.98 -8.80
C PRO A 41 6.44 -8.98 -7.27
N ASP A 42 6.49 -7.78 -6.67
CA ASP A 42 6.52 -7.53 -5.23
C ASP A 42 5.12 -7.55 -4.58
N MET A 43 4.05 -7.48 -5.36
CA MET A 43 2.66 -7.63 -4.91
C MET A 43 2.20 -9.09 -5.01
N LEU A 44 2.90 -9.96 -4.30
CA LEU A 44 2.60 -11.40 -4.24
C LEU A 44 1.12 -11.63 -3.89
N GLU A 45 0.51 -12.60 -4.58
CA GLU A 45 -0.93 -12.91 -4.44
C GLU A 45 -1.86 -11.72 -4.72
N GLY A 46 -1.38 -10.68 -5.42
CA GLY A 46 -2.14 -9.45 -5.66
C GLY A 46 -2.24 -8.53 -4.45
N GLY A 47 -1.41 -8.74 -3.43
CA GLY A 47 -1.38 -7.94 -2.21
C GLY A 47 -0.82 -6.54 -2.44
N TRP A 48 -1.69 -5.58 -2.71
CA TRP A 48 -1.34 -4.18 -3.02
C TRP A 48 -0.64 -3.41 -1.88
N VAL A 49 -0.51 -4.01 -0.70
CA VAL A 49 0.19 -3.43 0.46
C VAL A 49 1.54 -4.10 0.73
N GLU A 50 2.02 -4.95 -0.19
CA GLU A 50 3.35 -5.60 -0.14
C GLU A 50 3.62 -6.34 1.20
N GLY A 51 2.60 -7.05 1.69
CA GLY A 51 2.62 -7.80 2.94
C GLY A 51 1.20 -8.14 3.39
N ALA A 52 1.02 -9.00 4.39
CA ALA A 52 -0.33 -9.26 4.90
C ALA A 52 -0.80 -8.16 5.85
N MET A 53 -2.11 -8.09 6.10
CA MET A 53 -2.73 -7.19 7.10
C MET A 53 -3.16 -7.97 8.35
N ILE A 54 -2.30 -8.88 8.80
CA ILE A 54 -2.46 -9.67 10.02
C ILE A 54 -1.78 -8.99 11.21
N ALA A 55 -2.13 -9.35 12.44
CA ALA A 55 -1.64 -8.68 13.65
C ALA A 55 -0.10 -8.56 13.73
N SER A 56 0.64 -9.60 13.33
CA SER A 56 2.11 -9.60 13.32
C SER A 56 2.74 -8.76 12.20
N GLN A 57 1.95 -8.36 11.19
CA GLN A 57 2.38 -7.57 10.05
C GLN A 57 1.51 -6.32 9.88
N ASN A 58 1.02 -5.73 10.97
CA ASN A 58 0.23 -4.51 10.91
C ASN A 58 0.88 -3.39 11.73
N ASP A 59 0.59 -2.16 11.32
CA ASP A 59 1.08 -0.95 11.99
C ASP A 59 2.61 -0.99 12.20
N ARG A 60 3.12 -0.62 13.38
CA ARG A 60 4.54 -0.61 13.74
C ARG A 60 5.27 -1.95 13.63
N PHE A 61 4.55 -3.05 13.43
CA PHE A 61 5.15 -4.38 13.24
C PHE A 61 5.45 -4.68 11.77
N ARG A 62 5.09 -3.77 10.86
CA ARG A 62 5.34 -3.92 9.42
C ARG A 62 6.81 -3.68 9.06
N PRO A 63 7.41 -4.48 8.16
CA PRO A 63 6.80 -5.62 7.45
C PRO A 63 6.80 -6.91 8.29
N ILE A 64 7.79 -7.02 9.18
CA ILE A 64 7.90 -7.93 10.31
C ILE A 64 8.64 -7.15 11.43
N PRO A 65 8.52 -7.56 12.71
CA PRO A 65 9.15 -6.84 13.82
C PRO A 65 10.66 -6.61 13.65
N GLU A 66 11.39 -7.55 13.06
CA GLU A 66 12.84 -7.50 12.86
C GLU A 66 13.27 -6.45 11.82
N LEU A 67 12.35 -6.05 10.92
CA LEU A 67 12.60 -5.10 9.83
C LEU A 67 11.77 -3.83 9.94
N SER A 68 11.05 -3.60 11.04
CA SER A 68 10.12 -2.48 11.17
C SER A 68 10.79 -1.12 11.39
N GLY A 69 12.08 -1.12 11.70
CA GLY A 69 12.88 0.09 11.97
C GLY A 69 13.35 0.84 10.72
N TYR A 70 12.80 0.55 9.53
CA TYR A 70 13.16 1.11 8.21
C TYR A 70 14.59 0.81 7.72
N ARG A 71 15.52 0.45 8.60
CA ARG A 71 16.90 0.06 8.26
C ARG A 71 16.93 -1.39 7.79
N LEU A 72 17.72 -1.68 6.76
CA LEU A 72 18.07 -3.06 6.42
C LEU A 72 19.27 -3.50 7.26
N PRO A 73 19.13 -4.44 8.21
CA PRO A 73 20.18 -4.76 9.18
C PRO A 73 21.43 -5.39 8.55
N PHE A 74 21.31 -5.92 7.32
CA PHE A 74 22.38 -6.55 6.57
C PHE A 74 23.09 -5.59 5.59
N LEU A 75 22.64 -4.33 5.44
CA LEU A 75 23.18 -3.38 4.46
C LEU A 75 23.39 -2.00 5.09
N LYS A 76 24.59 -1.44 4.92
CA LYS A 76 24.91 -0.09 5.45
C LYS A 76 24.23 0.98 4.60
N ASN A 77 23.67 1.99 5.27
CA ASN A 77 23.05 3.16 4.65
C ASN A 77 21.93 2.81 3.65
N MET A 78 21.24 1.68 3.86
CA MET A 78 20.08 1.31 3.05
C MET A 78 18.83 1.16 3.89
N TYR A 79 17.74 1.74 3.38
CA TYR A 79 16.47 1.88 4.07
C TYR A 79 15.32 1.45 3.16
N VAL A 80 14.21 1.02 3.75
CA VAL A 80 12.98 0.66 3.05
C VAL A 80 11.89 1.65 3.44
N CYS A 81 11.23 2.24 2.45
CA CYS A 81 10.17 3.25 2.63
C CYS A 81 8.88 2.93 1.86
N SER A 82 8.65 1.66 1.50
CA SER A 82 7.53 1.23 0.64
C SER A 82 6.22 1.02 1.42
N SER A 83 5.18 0.55 0.71
CA SER A 83 3.84 0.24 1.21
C SER A 83 3.84 -0.93 2.22
N ASN A 84 4.88 -1.75 2.18
CA ASN A 84 5.14 -2.81 3.14
C ASN A 84 5.51 -2.30 4.54
N MET A 85 5.96 -1.05 4.71
CA MET A 85 6.38 -0.48 6.00
C MET A 85 5.21 0.16 6.75
N HIS A 86 5.36 0.42 8.05
CA HIS A 86 4.49 1.38 8.74
C HIS A 86 4.55 2.73 7.98
N SER A 87 3.46 3.45 7.70
CA SER A 87 2.10 3.38 8.22
C SER A 87 1.14 2.45 7.45
N GLY A 88 1.68 1.59 6.57
CA GLY A 88 0.94 0.65 5.71
C GLY A 88 0.78 1.17 4.28
N GLY A 89 -0.01 0.47 3.47
CA GLY A 89 -0.23 0.83 2.07
C GLY A 89 -1.17 2.02 1.83
N GLY A 90 -0.97 2.67 0.68
CA GLY A 90 -1.75 3.83 0.21
C GLY A 90 -0.90 5.10 0.08
N ILE A 91 -1.35 6.04 -0.75
CA ILE A 91 -0.57 7.23 -1.16
C ILE A 91 -0.28 8.18 0.00
N ALA A 92 -1.21 8.30 0.95
CA ALA A 92 -1.10 9.24 2.06
C ALA A 92 -0.34 8.68 3.28
N ARG A 93 0.09 7.42 3.25
CA ARG A 93 0.62 6.75 4.45
C ARG A 93 2.08 7.13 4.67
N GLY A 94 2.39 7.59 5.88
CA GLY A 94 3.64 8.28 6.24
C GLY A 94 4.91 7.42 6.27
N SER A 95 4.99 6.29 5.57
CA SER A 95 6.19 5.43 5.56
C SER A 95 7.43 6.18 5.09
N SER A 96 7.31 6.96 4.02
CA SER A 96 8.39 7.82 3.52
C SER A 96 8.80 8.88 4.54
N TYR A 97 7.84 9.47 5.25
CA TYR A 97 8.13 10.48 6.27
C TYR A 97 8.83 9.88 7.50
N ASN A 98 8.40 8.71 7.95
CA ASN A 98 9.05 8.01 9.05
C ASN A 98 10.45 7.51 8.68
N CYS A 99 10.61 6.96 7.47
CA CYS A 99 11.92 6.61 6.93
C CYS A 99 12.84 7.83 6.87
N PHE A 100 12.33 8.98 6.43
CA PHE A 100 13.09 10.23 6.43
C PHE A 100 13.56 10.61 7.84
N LYS A 101 12.71 10.48 8.87
CA LYS A 101 13.13 10.74 10.26
C LYS A 101 14.25 9.82 10.70
N VAL A 102 14.15 8.53 10.38
CA VAL A 102 15.17 7.52 10.67
C VAL A 102 16.50 7.86 9.98
N ILE A 103 16.47 8.24 8.70
CA ILE A 103 17.67 8.68 7.97
C ILE A 103 18.26 9.94 8.61
N ALA A 104 17.43 10.93 8.93
CA ALA A 104 17.90 12.16 9.55
C ALA A 104 18.55 11.92 10.91
N GLU A 105 18.06 10.95 11.70
CA GLU A 105 18.70 10.54 12.95
C GLU A 105 20.07 9.87 12.72
N ASP A 106 20.17 8.94 11.78
CA ASP A 106 21.42 8.21 11.48
C ASP A 106 22.54 9.12 10.98
N PHE A 107 22.19 10.17 10.24
CA PHE A 107 23.15 11.13 9.67
C PHE A 107 23.29 12.42 10.49
N HIS A 108 22.68 12.49 11.68
CA HIS A 108 22.69 13.68 12.53
C HIS A 108 22.22 14.96 11.80
N LEU A 109 21.24 14.81 10.92
CA LEU A 109 20.64 15.92 10.19
C LEU A 109 19.68 16.69 11.09
N GLU A 110 19.36 17.91 10.66
CA GLU A 110 18.40 18.74 11.35
C GLU A 110 17.00 18.08 11.38
N LYS A 111 16.42 17.98 12.58
CA LYS A 111 15.05 17.49 12.78
C LYS A 111 14.05 18.58 12.41
N ILE A 112 13.86 18.79 11.10
CA ILE A 112 12.94 19.82 10.57
C ILE A 112 11.53 19.68 11.15
N TRP A 113 11.13 18.46 11.54
CA TRP A 113 9.83 18.19 12.13
C TRP A 113 9.67 18.60 13.60
N GLU A 114 10.68 19.22 14.22
CA GLU A 114 10.64 19.80 15.57
C GLU A 114 10.61 21.35 15.56
N LYS A 115 10.90 22.00 14.43
CA LYS A 115 10.87 23.47 14.30
C LYS A 115 9.47 24.07 14.50
N LYS A 116 9.29 25.09 15.35
CA LYS A 116 7.99 25.78 15.46
C LYS A 116 7.71 26.63 14.21
N GLY A 117 6.44 26.85 13.88
CA GLY A 117 6.01 27.78 12.81
C GLY A 117 6.18 27.27 11.37
N ARG A 118 6.08 25.95 11.16
CA ARG A 118 6.10 25.36 9.81
C ARG A 118 4.83 25.66 9.03
N PRO A 119 4.90 25.76 7.69
CA PRO A 119 3.75 26.03 6.84
C PRO A 119 2.79 24.83 6.66
N TYR A 120 3.04 23.72 7.37
CA TYR A 120 2.22 22.51 7.40
C TYR A 120 2.19 21.93 8.82
#